data_AF-A0A940P111-F1
#
_entry.id   AF-A0A940P111-F1
#
_cell.length_a   1.000
_cell.length_b   1.000
_cell.length_c   1.000
_cell.angle_alpha   90.00
_cell.angle_beta   90.00
_cell.angle_gamma   90.00
#
_symmetry.space_group_name_H-M   'P 1'
#
loop_
_entity.id
_entity.type
_entity.pdbx_description
1 polymer ?
#
loop_
_entity_poly.entity_id
_entity_poly.type
_entity_poly.pdbx_seq_one_letter_code
_entity_poly.pdbx_strand_id
1 'polypeptide(L)'
;GFADWERLWQWIRETDLSDQTAYDELCSRVDMQGFMDYVSTEIYINNADWGKPNMAMWKAETPDASNPYADGKWRFILFDTEYSAGIYGQAQPDEDSFRKLRESDCFLADLFNGALENEGFREQFRATFLEIAGQNFGTNVIPEIDRLSTAYHDMTIDTYDRFWSKIVGGYGGESNYEDAVDSLRSFYAQRYDYITAYLDECIQSVS
;
A
#
# COMPACT_ATOMS: atom_id res chain seq x y z
N GLY A 1 -10.80 18.61 -10.55
CA GLY A 1 -9.45 19.22 -10.34
C GLY A 1 -9.08 19.39 -8.86
N PHE A 2 -7.92 20.00 -8.53
CA PHE A 2 -7.35 20.09 -7.15
C PHE A 2 -8.31 20.65 -6.08
N ALA A 3 -9.03 21.73 -6.37
CA ALA A 3 -10.01 22.29 -5.44
C ALA A 3 -11.16 21.33 -5.08
N ASP A 4 -11.45 20.36 -5.94
CA ASP A 4 -12.44 19.32 -5.68
C ASP A 4 -11.94 18.27 -4.69
N TRP A 5 -10.66 17.93 -4.79
CA TRP A 5 -9.98 17.07 -3.82
C TRP A 5 -9.87 17.77 -2.46
N GLU A 6 -9.55 19.07 -2.40
CA GLU A 6 -9.52 19.82 -1.13
C GLU A 6 -10.89 19.82 -0.44
N ARG A 7 -11.98 19.99 -1.21
CA ARG A 7 -13.35 19.90 -0.67
C ARG A 7 -13.69 18.51 -0.17
N LEU A 8 -13.28 17.46 -0.88
CA LEU A 8 -13.45 16.09 -0.41
C LEU A 8 -12.71 15.88 0.92
N TRP A 9 -11.45 16.33 1.02
CA TRP A 9 -10.66 16.19 2.23
C TRP A 9 -11.28 16.94 3.42
N GLN A 10 -11.71 18.19 3.22
CA GLN A 10 -12.41 18.96 4.25
C GLN A 10 -13.72 18.27 4.68
N TRP A 11 -14.51 17.80 3.72
CA TRP A 11 -15.77 17.10 4.00
C TRP A 11 -15.55 15.83 4.81
N ILE A 12 -14.53 15.01 4.50
CA ILE A 12 -14.18 13.82 5.29
C ILE A 12 -13.88 14.19 6.75
N ARG A 13 -13.15 15.28 6.98
CA ARG A 13 -12.76 15.72 8.34
C ARG A 13 -13.91 16.29 9.18
N GLU A 14 -15.00 16.71 8.53
CA GLU A 14 -16.14 17.37 9.16
C GLU A 14 -17.39 16.49 9.23
N THR A 15 -17.33 15.29 8.64
CA THR A 15 -18.47 14.37 8.51
C THR A 15 -18.29 13.16 9.41
N ASP A 16 -19.33 12.81 10.17
CA ASP A 16 -19.42 11.55 10.90
C ASP A 16 -19.67 10.41 9.90
N LEU A 17 -18.64 9.60 9.65
CA LEU A 17 -18.70 8.50 8.69
C LEU A 17 -19.17 7.18 9.32
N SER A 18 -19.48 7.17 10.62
CA SER A 18 -20.21 6.07 11.24
C SER A 18 -21.66 5.98 10.73
N ASP A 19 -22.24 7.10 10.26
CA ASP A 19 -23.55 7.13 9.61
C ASP A 19 -23.49 6.51 8.20
N GLN A 20 -24.40 5.57 7.93
CA GLN A 20 -24.42 4.84 6.65
C GLN A 20 -24.69 5.76 5.46
N THR A 21 -25.51 6.81 5.62
CA THR A 21 -25.82 7.74 4.52
C THR A 21 -24.59 8.55 4.15
N ALA A 22 -23.84 9.03 5.15
CA ALA A 22 -22.58 9.71 4.93
C ALA A 22 -21.53 8.79 4.29
N TYR A 23 -21.42 7.55 4.75
CA TYR A 23 -20.52 6.56 4.15
C TYR A 23 -20.90 6.22 2.70
N ASP A 24 -22.18 6.10 2.38
CA ASP A 24 -22.65 5.89 1.00
C ASP A 24 -22.31 7.10 0.10
N GLU A 25 -22.39 8.32 0.64
CA GLU A 25 -21.93 9.53 -0.06
C GLU A 25 -20.41 9.48 -0.30
N LEU A 26 -19.61 9.04 0.66
CA LEU A 26 -18.17 8.82 0.47
C LEU A 26 -17.92 7.80 -0.67
N CYS A 27 -18.64 6.68 -0.67
CA CYS A 27 -18.55 5.63 -1.70
C CYS A 27 -18.97 6.11 -3.10
N SER A 28 -19.76 7.19 -3.18
CA SER A 28 -20.11 7.83 -4.45
C SER A 28 -19.00 8.74 -5.00
N ARG A 29 -18.09 9.20 -4.13
CA ARG A 29 -17.00 10.14 -4.46
C ARG A 29 -15.65 9.45 -4.62
N VAL A 30 -15.43 8.36 -3.89
CA VAL A 30 -14.18 7.58 -3.86
C VAL A 30 -14.48 6.14 -4.21
N ASP A 31 -13.61 5.53 -5.02
CA ASP A 31 -13.62 4.08 -5.25
C ASP A 31 -13.06 3.37 -4.01
N MET A 32 -13.93 3.08 -3.04
CA MET A 32 -13.51 2.56 -1.74
C MET A 32 -12.91 1.16 -1.83
N GLN A 33 -13.30 0.31 -2.78
CA GLN A 33 -12.61 -0.96 -3.00
C GLN A 33 -11.17 -0.72 -3.46
N GLY A 34 -10.97 0.13 -4.47
CA GLY A 34 -9.62 0.48 -4.92
C GLY A 34 -8.78 1.15 -3.82
N PHE A 35 -9.40 1.93 -2.93
CA PHE A 35 -8.73 2.46 -1.75
C PHE A 35 -8.29 1.38 -0.76
N MET A 36 -9.16 0.40 -0.47
CA MET A 36 -8.80 -0.73 0.39
C MET A 36 -7.67 -1.56 -0.22
N ASP A 37 -7.69 -1.82 -1.53
CA ASP A 37 -6.63 -2.54 -2.23
C ASP A 37 -5.29 -1.79 -2.15
N TYR A 38 -5.33 -0.47 -2.40
CA TYR A 38 -4.17 0.42 -2.33
C TYR A 38 -3.56 0.47 -0.92
N VAL A 39 -4.36 0.78 0.10
CA VAL A 39 -3.90 0.87 1.50
C VAL A 39 -3.42 -0.49 2.00
N SER A 40 -4.12 -1.57 1.67
CA SER A 40 -3.68 -2.92 2.04
C SER A 40 -2.31 -3.23 1.47
N THR A 41 -2.08 -2.87 0.21
CA THR A 41 -0.78 -3.10 -0.45
C THR A 41 0.33 -2.29 0.22
N GLU A 42 0.15 -0.98 0.38
CA GLU A 42 1.16 -0.08 0.98
C GLU A 42 1.50 -0.46 2.43
N ILE A 43 0.49 -0.82 3.22
CA ILE A 43 0.67 -1.32 4.59
C ILE A 43 1.42 -2.65 4.57
N TYR A 44 1.04 -3.59 3.70
CA TYR A 44 1.64 -4.92 3.71
C TYR A 44 3.12 -4.86 3.35
N ILE A 45 3.48 -4.12 2.29
CA ILE A 45 4.89 -3.95 1.88
C ILE A 45 5.68 -3.05 2.85
N ASN A 46 4.99 -2.32 3.74
CA ASN A 46 5.57 -1.36 4.67
C ASN A 46 6.40 -0.30 3.94
N ASN A 47 5.77 0.42 3.01
CA ASN A 47 6.45 1.48 2.26
C ASN A 47 6.81 2.63 3.20
N ALA A 48 8.11 2.83 3.46
CA ALA A 48 8.60 3.80 4.42
C ALA A 48 8.56 5.25 3.91
N ASP A 49 8.37 5.44 2.60
CA ASP A 49 8.20 6.76 1.97
C ASP A 49 6.74 7.05 1.57
N TRP A 50 5.79 6.27 2.10
CA TRP A 50 4.37 6.43 1.82
C TRP A 50 3.70 7.51 2.69
N GLY A 51 2.69 8.19 2.16
CA GLY A 51 1.93 9.24 2.86
C GLY A 51 1.79 10.52 2.04
N LYS A 52 2.33 11.64 2.55
CA LYS A 52 2.28 12.95 1.86
C LYS A 52 3.02 13.00 0.51
N PRO A 53 4.24 12.45 0.36
CA PRO A 53 5.00 12.60 -0.88
C PRO A 53 4.54 11.65 -1.99
N ASN A 54 4.18 10.41 -1.64
CA ASN A 54 3.96 9.32 -2.61
C ASN A 54 2.51 8.87 -2.62
N MET A 55 1.61 9.79 -3.00
CA MET A 55 0.21 9.51 -3.26
C MET A 55 -0.23 10.20 -4.55
N ALA A 56 -0.89 9.44 -5.43
CA ALA A 56 -1.45 9.95 -6.67
C ALA A 56 -2.85 9.40 -6.85
N MET A 57 -3.73 10.27 -7.35
CA MET A 57 -5.13 9.96 -7.57
C MET A 57 -5.58 10.49 -8.92
N TRP A 58 -6.54 9.81 -9.53
CA TRP A 58 -7.17 10.23 -10.76
C TRP A 58 -8.69 10.09 -10.68
N LYS A 59 -9.39 10.85 -11.53
CA LYS A 59 -10.83 10.73 -11.76
C LYS A 59 -11.12 11.13 -13.20
N ALA A 60 -12.18 10.57 -13.78
CA ALA A 60 -12.74 11.12 -15.00
C ALA A 60 -13.45 12.45 -14.66
N GLU A 61 -13.09 13.52 -15.38
CA GLU A 61 -13.74 14.83 -15.18
C GLU A 61 -15.15 14.87 -15.78
N THR A 62 -15.37 14.14 -16.88
CA THR A 62 -16.69 14.01 -17.53
C THR A 62 -17.18 12.58 -17.40
N PRO A 63 -18.32 12.35 -16.72
CA PRO A 63 -18.88 11.01 -16.62
C PRO A 63 -19.32 10.45 -17.97
N ASP A 64 -19.03 9.17 -18.20
CA ASP A 64 -19.44 8.43 -19.38
C ASP A 64 -19.97 7.06 -18.97
N ALA A 65 -21.28 6.87 -19.10
CA ALA A 65 -21.95 5.63 -18.70
C ALA A 65 -21.52 4.40 -19.52
N SER A 66 -20.84 4.57 -20.65
CA SER A 66 -20.29 3.46 -21.43
C SER A 66 -18.95 2.95 -20.90
N ASN A 67 -18.30 3.71 -20.01
CA ASN A 67 -17.02 3.36 -19.39
C ASN A 67 -17.18 3.25 -17.86
N PRO A 68 -17.03 2.05 -17.26
CA PRO A 68 -17.20 1.88 -15.81
C PRO A 68 -16.22 2.71 -14.96
N TYR A 69 -15.14 3.18 -15.57
CA TYR A 69 -14.10 4.00 -14.95
C TYR A 69 -14.29 5.51 -15.15
N ALA A 70 -15.33 5.91 -15.89
CA ALA A 70 -15.74 7.30 -16.06
C ALA A 70 -16.99 7.61 -15.24
N ASP A 71 -17.02 7.19 -13.98
CA ASP A 71 -18.12 7.40 -13.03
C ASP A 71 -17.91 8.63 -12.13
N GLY A 72 -16.82 9.37 -12.33
CA GLY A 72 -16.48 10.58 -11.57
C GLY A 72 -15.82 10.31 -10.21
N LYS A 73 -15.58 9.05 -9.84
CA LYS A 73 -14.92 8.68 -8.59
C LYS A 73 -13.42 8.91 -8.62
N TRP A 74 -12.89 9.32 -7.48
CA TRP A 74 -11.46 9.35 -7.22
C TRP A 74 -10.92 7.93 -7.00
N ARG A 75 -9.81 7.63 -7.67
CA ARG A 75 -9.10 6.34 -7.63
C ARG A 75 -7.62 6.54 -7.37
N PHE A 76 -7.01 5.62 -6.65
CA PHE A 76 -5.60 5.66 -6.28
C PHE A 76 -4.72 5.02 -7.35
N ILE A 77 -3.48 5.49 -7.44
CA ILE A 77 -2.42 4.92 -8.28
C ILE A 77 -1.31 4.47 -7.33
N LEU A 78 -0.89 3.21 -7.48
CA LEU A 78 0.29 2.67 -6.79
C LEU A 78 1.54 2.98 -7.60
N PHE A 79 2.54 3.60 -6.97
CA PHE A 79 3.85 3.94 -7.55
C PHE A 79 4.86 4.18 -6.42
N ASP A 80 6.16 4.26 -6.76
CA ASP A 80 7.25 4.57 -5.80
C ASP A 80 7.27 3.66 -4.57
N THR A 81 7.36 2.34 -4.83
CA THR A 81 7.28 1.30 -3.79
C THR A 81 8.64 0.69 -3.46
N GLU A 82 9.75 1.19 -4.01
CA GLU A 82 11.07 0.61 -3.80
C GLU A 82 11.58 0.79 -2.38
N TYR A 83 11.11 1.80 -1.65
CA TYR A 83 11.45 2.03 -0.24
C TYR A 83 10.62 1.18 0.74
N SER A 84 10.31 -0.04 0.32
CA SER A 84 9.50 -1.01 1.05
C SER A 84 10.30 -2.29 1.32
N ALA A 85 9.71 -3.21 2.09
CA ALA A 85 10.21 -4.56 2.32
C ALA A 85 11.68 -4.68 2.80
N GLY A 86 12.19 -3.63 3.43
CA GLY A 86 13.43 -3.64 4.20
C GLY A 86 14.73 -3.65 3.42
N ILE A 87 14.70 -3.59 2.07
CA ILE A 87 15.91 -3.64 1.22
C ILE A 87 16.94 -2.54 1.59
N TYR A 88 16.46 -1.38 2.04
CA TYR A 88 17.31 -0.26 2.43
C TYR A 88 17.39 -0.05 3.96
N GLY A 89 16.71 -0.87 4.77
CA GLY A 89 16.72 -0.86 6.24
C GLY A 89 15.66 0.00 6.94
N GLN A 90 14.79 0.73 6.22
CA GLN A 90 13.80 1.68 6.75
C GLN A 90 12.43 1.04 7.03
N ALA A 91 12.25 -0.21 6.62
CA ALA A 91 11.05 -0.99 6.84
C ALA A 91 11.43 -2.33 7.47
N GLN A 92 10.80 -2.69 8.58
CA GLN A 92 10.97 -4.00 9.21
C GLN A 92 9.67 -4.80 9.16
N PRO A 93 9.72 -6.15 9.10
CA PRO A 93 8.52 -6.96 8.94
C PRO A 93 7.57 -6.89 10.14
N ASP A 94 8.09 -6.55 11.32
CA ASP A 94 7.37 -6.46 12.60
C ASP A 94 6.84 -5.06 12.94
N GLU A 95 6.99 -4.07 12.05
CA GLU A 95 6.47 -2.73 12.30
C GLU A 95 4.96 -2.62 12.11
N ASP A 96 4.33 -1.88 13.02
CA ASP A 96 2.92 -1.51 12.96
C ASP A 96 2.67 -0.38 11.95
N SER A 97 2.51 -0.75 10.68
CA SER A 97 2.24 0.20 9.60
C SER A 97 0.81 0.75 9.63
N PHE A 98 -0.13 0.09 10.33
CA PHE A 98 -1.47 0.63 10.56
C PHE A 98 -1.40 1.87 11.44
N ARG A 99 -0.71 1.77 12.58
CA ARG A 99 -0.49 2.91 13.48
C ARG A 99 0.23 4.06 12.77
N LYS A 100 1.29 3.77 12.00
CA LYS A 100 2.01 4.78 11.22
C LYS A 100 1.08 5.57 10.30
N LEU A 101 0.20 4.87 9.55
CA LEU A 101 -0.81 5.54 8.71
C LEU A 101 -1.78 6.37 9.55
N ARG A 102 -2.36 5.78 10.60
CA ARG A 102 -3.43 6.42 11.38
C ARG A 102 -2.98 7.66 12.14
N GLU A 103 -1.72 7.70 12.56
CA GLU A 103 -1.13 8.85 13.27
C GLU A 103 -0.56 9.92 12.32
N SER A 104 -0.59 9.68 11.00
CA SER A 104 -0.10 10.66 10.02
C SER A 104 -1.08 11.81 9.81
N ASP A 105 -0.55 13.03 9.63
CA ASP A 105 -1.35 14.22 9.31
C ASP A 105 -1.57 14.35 7.80
N CYS A 106 -2.29 13.43 7.16
CA CYS A 106 -2.47 13.45 5.69
C CYS A 106 -3.85 12.97 5.25
N PHE A 107 -4.18 13.20 3.98
CA PHE A 107 -5.46 12.78 3.38
C PHE A 107 -5.74 11.29 3.56
N LEU A 108 -4.73 10.43 3.39
CA LEU A 108 -4.88 8.98 3.54
C LEU A 108 -5.28 8.60 4.97
N ALA A 109 -4.65 9.23 5.96
CA ALA A 109 -4.95 8.99 7.37
C ALA A 109 -6.37 9.44 7.72
N ASP A 110 -6.78 10.64 7.29
CA ASP A 110 -8.13 11.16 7.53
C ASP A 110 -9.20 10.29 6.84
N LEU A 111 -8.97 9.90 5.58
CA LEU A 111 -9.87 8.99 4.86
C LEU A 111 -9.94 7.61 5.51
N PHE A 112 -8.80 7.03 5.89
CA PHE A 112 -8.76 5.71 6.52
C PHE A 112 -9.41 5.71 7.90
N ASN A 113 -9.06 6.68 8.76
CA ASN A 113 -9.63 6.80 10.10
C ASN A 113 -11.14 7.06 10.04
N GLY A 114 -11.60 7.97 9.17
CA GLY A 114 -13.03 8.24 9.00
C GLY A 114 -13.79 7.03 8.47
N ALA A 115 -13.28 6.35 7.43
CA ALA A 115 -13.92 5.15 6.90
C ALA A 115 -13.97 4.01 7.93
N LEU A 116 -12.94 3.87 8.78
CA LEU A 116 -12.93 2.89 9.86
C LEU A 116 -14.06 3.09 10.87
N GLU A 117 -14.70 4.26 10.97
CA GLU A 117 -15.86 4.46 11.86
C GLU A 117 -17.10 3.68 11.38
N ASN A 118 -17.19 3.36 10.09
CA ASN A 118 -18.26 2.56 9.51
C ASN A 118 -18.01 1.05 9.71
N GLU A 119 -18.98 0.32 10.27
CA GLU A 119 -18.87 -1.13 10.51
C GLU A 119 -18.69 -1.93 9.21
N GLY A 120 -19.46 -1.59 8.17
CA GLY A 120 -19.38 -2.25 6.87
C GLY A 120 -18.03 -2.05 6.19
N PHE A 121 -17.41 -0.87 6.32
CA PHE A 121 -16.04 -0.66 5.84
C PHE A 121 -15.04 -1.51 6.62
N ARG A 122 -15.11 -1.56 7.96
CA ARG A 122 -14.17 -2.37 8.77
C ARG A 122 -14.19 -3.84 8.34
N GLU A 123 -15.37 -4.40 8.14
CA GLU A 123 -15.54 -5.79 7.68
C GLU A 123 -14.93 -6.00 6.28
N GLN A 124 -15.25 -5.12 5.33
CA GLN A 124 -14.74 -5.21 3.96
C GLN A 124 -13.23 -5.00 3.88
N PHE A 125 -12.70 -4.06 4.65
CA PHE A 125 -11.28 -3.78 4.71
C PHE A 125 -10.53 -4.98 5.30
N ARG A 126 -11.04 -5.58 6.38
CA ARG A 126 -10.45 -6.80 6.96
C ARG A 126 -10.40 -7.94 5.94
N ALA A 127 -11.50 -8.16 5.23
CA ALA A 127 -11.58 -9.21 4.21
C ALA A 127 -10.59 -8.96 3.07
N THR A 128 -10.58 -7.73 2.53
CA THR A 128 -9.67 -7.30 1.45
C THR A 128 -8.21 -7.47 1.88
N PHE A 129 -7.86 -6.99 3.07
CA PHE A 129 -6.50 -7.08 3.58
C PHE A 129 -6.04 -8.53 3.73
N LEU A 130 -6.88 -9.40 4.31
CA LEU A 130 -6.55 -10.82 4.49
C LEU A 130 -6.45 -11.58 3.16
N GLU A 131 -7.26 -11.21 2.16
CA GLU A 131 -7.15 -11.77 0.81
C GLU A 131 -5.81 -11.41 0.18
N ILE A 132 -5.44 -10.13 0.16
CA ILE A 132 -4.16 -9.64 -0.37
C ILE A 132 -2.98 -10.27 0.40
N ALA A 133 -3.07 -10.30 1.73
CA ALA A 133 -2.06 -10.87 2.61
C ALA A 133 -1.85 -12.37 2.34
N GLY A 134 -2.93 -13.14 2.16
CA GLY A 134 -2.84 -14.60 1.99
C GLY A 134 -2.55 -15.04 0.55
N GLN A 135 -3.17 -14.40 -0.43
CA GLN A 135 -3.05 -14.77 -1.84
C GLN A 135 -1.81 -14.13 -2.46
N ASN A 136 -1.80 -12.80 -2.56
CA ASN A 136 -0.73 -12.06 -3.24
C ASN A 136 0.60 -12.20 -2.49
N PHE A 137 0.59 -11.89 -1.19
CA PHE A 137 1.82 -11.86 -0.40
C PHE A 137 2.11 -13.12 0.41
N GLY A 138 1.16 -14.04 0.54
CA GLY A 138 1.39 -15.33 1.18
C GLY A 138 1.82 -16.37 0.14
N THR A 139 0.92 -16.68 -0.78
CA THR A 139 1.11 -17.78 -1.73
C THR A 139 2.00 -17.40 -2.91
N ASN A 140 1.85 -16.19 -3.44
CA ASN A 140 2.41 -15.84 -4.75
C ASN A 140 3.76 -15.09 -4.69
N VAL A 141 4.09 -14.41 -3.58
CA VAL A 141 5.23 -13.48 -3.56
C VAL A 141 6.58 -14.18 -3.66
N ILE A 142 6.81 -15.28 -2.93
CA ILE A 142 8.11 -15.97 -2.96
C ILE A 142 8.39 -16.58 -4.35
N PRO A 143 7.45 -17.32 -4.99
CA PRO A 143 7.64 -17.77 -6.37
C PRO A 143 7.89 -16.63 -7.35
N GLU A 144 7.22 -15.48 -7.18
CA GLU A 144 7.40 -14.33 -8.06
C GLU A 144 8.77 -13.66 -7.86
N ILE A 145 9.27 -13.56 -6.61
CA ILE A 145 10.63 -13.12 -6.31
C ILE A 145 11.64 -14.02 -7.00
N ASP A 146 11.48 -15.34 -6.89
CA ASP A 146 12.40 -16.30 -7.51
C ASP A 146 12.40 -16.18 -9.05
N ARG A 147 11.20 -16.02 -9.64
CA ARG A 147 11.02 -15.84 -11.07
C ARG A 147 11.67 -14.56 -11.57
N LEU A 148 11.43 -13.44 -10.90
CA LEU A 148 11.99 -12.13 -11.25
C LEU A 148 13.50 -12.11 -11.02
N SER A 149 13.98 -12.69 -9.92
CA SER A 149 15.40 -12.80 -9.61
C SER A 149 16.13 -13.56 -10.72
N THR A 150 15.59 -14.71 -11.14
CA THR A 150 16.13 -15.49 -12.27
C THR A 150 16.13 -14.67 -13.58
N ALA A 151 15.05 -13.94 -13.86
CA ALA A 151 14.90 -13.21 -15.11
C ALA A 151 15.83 -11.98 -15.22
N TYR A 152 16.12 -11.33 -14.09
CA TYR A 152 16.86 -10.07 -14.06
C TYR A 152 18.28 -10.17 -13.50
N HIS A 153 18.70 -11.34 -13.00
CA HIS A 153 20.00 -11.58 -12.39
C HIS A 153 21.17 -10.99 -13.21
N ASP A 154 21.42 -11.55 -14.39
CA ASP A 154 22.61 -11.23 -15.18
C ASP A 154 22.65 -9.74 -15.58
N MET A 155 21.50 -9.18 -15.97
CA MET A 155 21.40 -7.77 -16.33
C MET A 155 21.65 -6.86 -15.11
N THR A 156 21.24 -7.27 -13.92
CA THR A 156 21.48 -6.51 -12.69
C THR A 156 22.95 -6.54 -12.31
N ILE A 157 23.59 -7.71 -12.36
CA ILE A 157 25.03 -7.86 -12.12
C ILE A 157 25.85 -7.04 -13.13
N ASP A 158 25.53 -7.13 -14.43
CA ASP A 158 26.17 -6.33 -15.48
C ASP A 158 26.03 -4.82 -15.20
N THR A 159 24.87 -4.39 -14.70
CA THR A 159 24.61 -2.99 -14.34
C THR A 159 25.42 -2.57 -13.12
N TYR A 160 25.48 -3.40 -12.08
CA TYR A 160 26.29 -3.17 -10.88
C TYR A 160 27.77 -3.04 -11.23
N ASP A 161 28.29 -3.94 -12.07
CA ASP A 161 29.67 -3.93 -12.51
C ASP A 161 29.99 -2.71 -13.37
N ARG A 162 29.07 -2.34 -14.27
CA ARG A 162 29.27 -1.20 -15.17
C ARG A 162 29.32 0.13 -14.43
N PHE A 163 28.37 0.37 -13.51
CA PHE A 163 28.16 1.70 -12.93
C PHE A 163 28.68 1.84 -11.50
N TRP A 164 28.75 0.73 -10.75
CA TRP A 164 29.02 0.74 -9.31
C TRP A 164 29.98 -0.38 -8.87
N SER A 165 30.93 -0.77 -9.72
CA SER A 165 31.93 -1.83 -9.45
C SER A 165 32.77 -1.67 -8.19
N LYS A 166 32.76 -0.49 -7.57
CA LYS A 166 33.49 -0.21 -6.32
C LYS A 166 32.59 -0.15 -5.08
N ILE A 167 31.28 -0.31 -5.25
CA ILE A 167 30.29 -0.19 -4.17
C ILE A 167 29.44 -1.45 -4.11
N VAL A 168 28.54 -1.63 -5.08
CA VAL A 168 27.62 -2.78 -5.10
C VAL A 168 28.06 -3.88 -6.06
N GLY A 169 28.79 -3.55 -7.12
CA GLY A 169 29.31 -4.51 -8.10
C GLY A 169 30.73 -5.00 -7.81
N GLY A 170 31.37 -5.57 -8.83
CA GLY A 170 32.72 -6.12 -8.76
C GLY A 170 32.74 -7.42 -7.96
N TYR A 171 33.77 -7.60 -7.12
CA TYR A 171 33.94 -8.82 -6.33
C TYR A 171 32.73 -9.16 -5.44
N GLY A 172 31.98 -8.15 -4.99
CA GLY A 172 30.79 -8.33 -4.15
C GLY A 172 29.46 -8.31 -4.90
N GLY A 173 29.46 -8.19 -6.23
CA GLY A 173 28.23 -8.05 -7.04
C GLY A 173 27.22 -9.16 -6.78
N GLU A 174 27.67 -10.40 -6.93
CA GLU A 174 26.85 -11.59 -6.72
C GLU A 174 26.28 -11.65 -5.30
N SER A 175 27.17 -11.56 -4.30
CA SER A 175 26.76 -11.68 -2.89
C SER A 175 25.79 -10.57 -2.48
N ASN A 176 26.02 -9.33 -2.92
CA ASN A 176 25.12 -8.23 -2.60
C ASN A 176 23.73 -8.42 -3.23
N TYR A 177 23.67 -8.98 -4.44
CA TYR A 177 22.40 -9.28 -5.09
C TYR A 177 21.67 -10.43 -4.37
N GLU A 178 22.37 -11.53 -4.09
CA GLU A 178 21.82 -12.66 -3.34
C GLU A 178 21.30 -12.23 -1.96
N ASP A 179 22.08 -11.45 -1.21
CA ASP A 179 21.70 -10.91 0.10
C ASP A 179 20.43 -10.02 0.01
N ALA A 180 20.30 -9.21 -1.04
CA ALA A 180 19.12 -8.37 -1.26
C ALA A 180 17.86 -9.20 -1.55
N VAL A 181 17.99 -10.24 -2.39
CA VAL A 181 16.90 -11.17 -2.69
C VAL A 181 16.49 -11.95 -1.44
N ASP A 182 17.46 -12.44 -0.65
CA ASP A 182 17.19 -13.15 0.60
C ASP A 182 16.56 -12.26 1.66
N SER A 183 16.97 -10.98 1.73
CA SER A 183 16.32 -9.99 2.60
C SER A 183 14.85 -9.82 2.25
N LEU A 184 14.52 -9.75 0.96
CA LEU A 184 13.14 -9.64 0.50
C LEU A 184 12.31 -10.88 0.85
N ARG A 185 12.88 -12.09 0.64
CA ARG A 185 12.24 -13.35 1.07
C ARG A 185 11.99 -13.37 2.58
N SER A 186 13.00 -12.97 3.36
CA SER A 186 12.93 -12.94 4.82
C SER A 186 11.86 -11.97 5.34
N PHE A 187 11.73 -10.80 4.72
CA PHE A 187 10.68 -9.84 5.05
C PHE A 187 9.30 -10.48 4.88
N TYR A 188 8.99 -11.01 3.69
CA TYR A 188 7.66 -11.56 3.40
C TYR A 188 7.36 -12.84 4.18
N ALA A 189 8.36 -13.65 4.51
CA ALA A 189 8.20 -14.84 5.34
C ALA A 189 7.75 -14.52 6.78
N GLN A 190 8.03 -13.31 7.28
CA GLN A 190 7.68 -12.87 8.64
C GLN A 190 6.47 -11.94 8.66
N ARG A 191 6.29 -11.14 7.60
CA ARG A 191 5.35 -10.02 7.58
C ARG A 191 3.92 -10.40 7.92
N TYR A 192 3.44 -11.53 7.40
CA TYR A 192 2.04 -11.97 7.55
C TYR A 192 1.61 -12.05 9.03
N ASP A 193 2.39 -12.71 9.87
CA ASP A 193 2.02 -12.96 11.27
C ASP A 193 1.92 -11.66 12.07
N TYR A 194 2.89 -10.77 11.91
CA TYR A 194 2.90 -9.48 12.60
C TYR A 194 1.77 -8.56 12.11
N ILE A 195 1.65 -8.39 10.78
CA ILE A 195 0.74 -7.38 10.25
C ILE A 195 -0.73 -7.77 10.41
N THR A 196 -1.06 -9.06 10.41
CA THR A 196 -2.44 -9.51 10.66
C THR A 196 -2.84 -9.38 12.14
N ALA A 197 -1.90 -9.48 13.08
CA ALA A 197 -2.15 -9.14 14.48
C ALA A 197 -2.46 -7.64 14.63
N TYR A 198 -1.66 -6.76 13.99
CA TYR A 198 -1.91 -5.32 14.00
C TYR A 198 -3.20 -4.91 13.29
N LEU A 199 -3.62 -5.65 12.26
CA LEU A 199 -4.94 -5.46 11.63
C LEU A 199 -6.07 -5.66 12.65
N ASP A 200 -6.01 -6.74 13.44
CA ASP A 200 -7.03 -7.03 14.45
C ASP A 200 -7.03 -5.96 15.57
N GLU A 201 -5.85 -5.53 16.03
CA GLU A 201 -5.73 -4.41 16.99
C GLU A 201 -6.30 -3.10 16.43
N CYS A 202 -5.97 -2.78 15.18
CA CYS A 202 -6.44 -1.58 14.49
C CYS A 202 -7.98 -1.55 14.42
N ILE A 203 -8.60 -2.64 13.99
CA ILE A 203 -10.06 -2.74 13.87
C ILE A 203 -10.74 -2.68 15.24
N GLN A 204 -10.20 -3.38 16.25
CA GLN A 204 -10.79 -3.40 17.59
C GLN A 204 -10.74 -2.04 18.29
N SER A 205 -9.72 -1.22 17.99
CA SER A 205 -9.55 0.11 18.60
C SER A 205 -10.62 1.15 18.23
N VAL A 206 -11.48 0.85 17.26
CA VAL A 206 -12.55 1.76 16.78
C VAL A 206 -13.93 1.37 17.35
N SER A 207 -14.00 0.24 18.07
CA SER A 207 -15.24 -0.33 18.64
C SER A 207 -15.69 0.35 19.93
#